data_AF-A0A1F8J0Q1-F1
#
_entry.id   AF-A0A1F8J0Q1-F1
#
_cell.length_a   1.000
_cell.length_b   1.000
_cell.length_c   1.000
_cell.angle_alpha   90.00
_cell.angle_beta   90.00
_cell.angle_gamma   90.00
#
_symmetry.space_group_name_H-M   'P 1'
#
loop_
_entity.id
_entity.type
_entity.pdbx_description
1 polymer ?
#
loop_
_entity_poly.entity_id
_entity_poly.type
_entity_poly.pdbx_seq_one_letter_code
_entity_poly.pdbx_strand_id
1 'polypeptide(L)'
;MNRKHTILAAVFINAGLLAVLFVAALTMQEEPEPVHPTAALGPELPKFDDVPLYQELSALTPPLAKEEESPLAPIVHRLPEIVTEKLKEEVPLTGAPAVAQVAPLRPLSEVVVKKGDNLEKIARAYQTSVDEIIKLNRLPSSFLKVGQVLKIPGGRPFAKPLVKATDAGPEYYTIKVGENPWAIAMRHHMKLDELLKLNGLNEEKARKLKPGDRLRIK
;
A
#
# COMPACT_ATOMS: atom_id res chain seq x y z
N MET A 1 52.43 34.30 -19.15
CA MET A 1 51.07 34.82 -18.89
C MET A 1 50.88 34.89 -17.38
N ASN A 2 50.71 36.09 -16.80
CA ASN A 2 50.67 36.24 -15.33
C ASN A 2 49.38 35.60 -14.79
N ARG A 3 49.45 34.94 -13.63
CA ARG A 3 48.30 34.27 -12.98
C ARG A 3 47.06 35.16 -12.86
N LYS A 4 47.28 36.48 -12.70
CA LYS A 4 46.21 37.50 -12.68
C LYS A 4 45.42 37.59 -13.99
N HIS A 5 46.09 37.49 -15.15
CA HIS A 5 45.42 37.47 -16.46
C HIS A 5 44.66 36.15 -16.68
N THR A 6 45.19 35.03 -16.19
CA THR A 6 44.52 33.73 -16.31
C THR A 6 43.22 33.67 -15.49
N ILE A 7 43.24 34.19 -14.25
CA ILE A 7 42.04 34.27 -13.41
C ILE A 7 41.00 35.20 -14.04
N LEU A 8 41.42 36.37 -14.53
CA LEU A 8 40.52 37.32 -15.16
C LEU A 8 39.87 36.74 -16.43
N ALA A 9 40.66 36.07 -17.28
CA ALA A 9 40.14 35.40 -18.47
C ALA A 9 39.13 34.29 -18.11
N ALA A 10 39.40 33.47 -17.08
CA ALA A 10 38.47 32.44 -16.64
C ALA A 10 37.15 33.00 -16.11
N VAL A 11 37.19 34.14 -15.40
CA VAL A 11 35.98 34.82 -14.89
C VAL A 11 35.13 35.34 -16.07
N PHE A 12 35.75 35.94 -17.08
CA PHE A 12 35.02 36.43 -18.26
C PHE A 12 34.42 35.29 -19.09
N ILE A 13 35.14 34.17 -19.24
CA ILE A 13 34.64 32.99 -19.96
C ILE A 13 33.42 32.38 -19.23
N ASN A 14 33.50 32.24 -17.91
CA ASN A 14 32.39 31.70 -17.12
C ASN A 14 31.18 32.63 -17.10
N ALA A 15 31.39 33.95 -17.00
CA ALA A 15 30.32 34.94 -17.06
C ALA A 15 29.62 34.93 -18.44
N GLY A 16 30.38 34.79 -19.53
CA GLY A 16 29.84 34.65 -20.88
C GLY A 16 28.99 33.39 -21.05
N LEU A 17 29.46 32.24 -20.55
CA LEU A 17 28.70 30.99 -20.59
C LEU A 17 27.37 31.10 -19.83
N LEU A 18 27.38 31.71 -18.64
CA LEU A 18 26.18 31.95 -17.85
C LEU A 18 25.17 32.85 -18.56
N ALA A 19 25.63 33.91 -19.23
CA ALA A 19 24.77 34.80 -20.00
C ALA A 19 24.11 34.07 -21.20
N VAL A 20 24.86 33.21 -21.90
CA VAL A 20 24.32 32.41 -23.01
C VAL A 20 23.27 31.42 -22.52
N LEU A 21 23.53 30.72 -21.40
CA LEU A 21 22.57 29.81 -20.80
C LEU A 21 21.31 30.53 -20.28
N PHE A 22 21.47 31.74 -19.75
CA PHE A 22 20.35 32.55 -19.27
C PHE A 22 19.46 33.03 -20.42
N VAL A 23 20.06 33.50 -21.53
CA VAL A 23 19.30 33.91 -22.72
C VAL A 23 18.61 32.71 -23.37
N ALA A 24 19.29 31.55 -23.47
CA ALA A 24 18.68 30.32 -23.96
C ALA A 24 17.46 29.88 -23.11
N ALA A 25 17.54 30.01 -21.78
CA ALA A 25 16.43 29.70 -20.89
C ALA A 25 15.23 30.65 -21.09
N LEU A 26 15.46 31.93 -21.38
CA LEU A 26 14.38 32.88 -21.67
C LEU A 26 13.68 32.63 -23.02
N THR A 27 14.34 31.96 -23.96
CA THR A 27 13.78 31.66 -25.29
C THR A 27 12.99 30.36 -25.37
N MET A 28 12.96 29.53 -24.32
CA MET A 28 12.30 28.21 -24.32
C MET A 28 10.89 28.23 -23.72
N GLN A 29 10.04 29.18 -24.14
CA GLN A 29 8.67 29.31 -23.64
C GLN A 29 7.64 29.50 -24.76
N GLU A 30 7.73 28.66 -25.78
CA GLU A 30 6.63 28.38 -26.71
C GLU A 30 6.43 26.86 -26.76
N GLU A 31 5.49 26.35 -25.97
CA GLU A 31 4.92 25.03 -26.25
C GLU A 31 4.03 25.17 -27.50
N PRO A 32 4.18 24.31 -28.51
CA PRO A 32 3.24 24.28 -29.62
C PRO A 32 1.87 23.79 -29.10
N GLU A 33 0.87 24.65 -29.20
CA GLU A 33 -0.55 24.35 -28.99
C GLU A 33 -0.92 22.99 -29.62
N PRO A 34 -1.64 22.10 -28.89
CA PRO A 34 -2.03 20.82 -29.43
C PRO A 34 -3.06 21.02 -30.56
N VAL A 35 -2.62 20.78 -31.79
CA VAL A 35 -3.50 20.76 -32.97
C VAL A 35 -4.50 19.61 -32.79
N HIS A 36 -5.73 19.94 -32.43
CA HIS A 36 -6.84 18.99 -32.41
C HIS A 36 -7.22 18.63 -33.86
N PRO A 37 -7.20 17.34 -34.27
CA PRO A 37 -7.77 16.94 -35.54
C PRO A 37 -9.30 17.14 -35.52
N THR A 38 -9.75 17.94 -36.47
CA THR A 38 -11.15 18.15 -36.84
C THR A 38 -11.78 16.86 -37.36
N ALA A 39 -12.94 16.52 -36.76
CA ALA A 39 -14.10 15.80 -37.30
C ALA A 39 -13.93 14.40 -37.93
N ALA A 40 -14.45 13.39 -37.22
CA ALA A 40 -15.31 12.36 -37.80
C ALA A 40 -16.41 11.98 -36.79
N LEU A 41 -17.66 12.02 -37.26
CA LEU A 41 -18.91 11.83 -36.51
C LEU A 41 -18.97 10.50 -35.74
N GLY A 42 -19.32 10.57 -34.46
CA GLY A 42 -19.95 9.50 -33.68
C GLY A 42 -21.22 10.04 -33.01
N PRO A 43 -22.24 9.21 -32.73
CA PRO A 43 -23.55 9.70 -32.31
C PRO A 43 -23.50 10.48 -30.98
N GLU A 44 -24.18 11.62 -30.98
CA GLU A 44 -24.33 12.59 -29.88
C GLU A 44 -24.74 11.89 -28.57
N LEU A 45 -23.95 12.07 -27.51
CA LEU A 45 -24.37 11.77 -26.14
C LEU A 45 -25.50 12.76 -25.74
N PRO A 46 -26.58 12.29 -25.08
CA PRO A 46 -27.68 13.16 -24.69
C PRO A 46 -27.23 14.26 -23.71
N LYS A 47 -27.71 15.48 -23.95
CA LYS A 47 -27.46 16.67 -23.13
C LYS A 47 -28.02 16.47 -21.71
N PHE A 48 -27.23 16.84 -20.71
CA PHE A 48 -27.45 16.54 -19.29
C PHE A 48 -28.34 17.59 -18.58
N ASP A 49 -29.33 18.15 -19.28
CA ASP A 49 -30.16 19.25 -18.77
C ASP A 49 -31.61 18.86 -18.45
N ASP A 50 -32.01 17.60 -18.68
CA ASP A 50 -33.40 17.15 -18.48
C ASP A 50 -33.56 16.00 -17.46
N VAL A 51 -32.71 15.89 -16.44
CA VAL A 51 -32.96 14.92 -15.35
C VAL A 51 -33.85 15.57 -14.29
N PRO A 52 -35.15 15.20 -14.19
CA PRO A 52 -36.03 15.76 -13.18
C PRO A 52 -35.58 15.34 -11.77
N LEU A 53 -35.51 16.37 -10.94
CA LEU A 53 -35.48 16.38 -9.48
C LEU A 53 -36.31 15.23 -8.87
N TYR A 54 -35.67 14.17 -8.37
CA TYR A 54 -36.34 13.24 -7.45
C TYR A 54 -36.37 13.85 -6.06
N GLN A 55 -37.29 14.79 -5.90
CA GLN A 55 -37.82 15.24 -4.63
C GLN A 55 -39.09 14.42 -4.33
N GLU A 56 -39.17 13.92 -3.09
CA GLU A 56 -40.37 13.42 -2.38
C GLU A 56 -40.95 12.06 -2.81
N LEU A 57 -40.53 11.00 -2.09
CA LEU A 57 -41.45 9.95 -1.63
C LEU A 57 -41.26 9.75 -0.14
N SER A 58 -41.82 10.70 0.60
CA SER A 58 -42.30 10.50 1.96
C SER A 58 -43.34 9.38 1.99
N ALA A 59 -43.31 8.61 3.08
CA ALA A 59 -44.31 7.65 3.54
C ALA A 59 -44.37 6.29 2.84
N LEU A 60 -43.98 5.25 3.59
CA LEU A 60 -44.84 4.10 3.91
C LEU A 60 -44.15 3.21 4.96
N THR A 61 -44.49 3.48 6.22
CA THR A 61 -44.27 2.59 7.35
C THR A 61 -45.48 1.64 7.43
N PRO A 62 -45.32 0.31 7.37
CA PRO A 62 -46.37 -0.61 7.81
C PRO A 62 -46.29 -0.80 9.33
N PRO A 63 -47.43 -0.98 10.02
CA PRO A 63 -47.53 -0.87 11.47
C PRO A 63 -47.11 -2.15 12.22
N LEU A 64 -46.68 -1.91 13.45
CA LEU A 64 -46.49 -2.86 14.55
C LEU A 64 -47.82 -3.57 14.88
N ALA A 65 -47.84 -4.90 14.91
CA ALA A 65 -48.89 -5.69 15.58
C ALA A 65 -48.25 -6.85 16.36
N LYS A 66 -48.75 -7.02 17.58
CA LYS A 66 -48.25 -7.86 18.66
C LYS A 66 -48.85 -9.28 18.63
N GLU A 67 -48.08 -10.22 19.20
CA GLU A 67 -48.44 -11.32 20.10
C GLU A 67 -49.61 -12.26 19.76
N GLU A 68 -49.33 -13.57 19.68
CA GLU A 68 -50.08 -14.58 20.44
C GLU A 68 -49.31 -15.92 20.57
N GLU A 69 -49.33 -16.46 21.78
CA GLU A 69 -48.75 -17.71 22.28
C GLU A 69 -49.51 -18.96 21.82
N SER A 70 -48.85 -20.12 21.74
CA SER A 70 -49.41 -21.43 22.17
C SER A 70 -48.45 -22.63 21.95
N PRO A 71 -48.62 -23.80 22.61
CA PRO A 71 -48.10 -24.07 23.96
C PRO A 71 -47.33 -25.42 24.07
N LEU A 72 -46.93 -25.75 25.30
CA LEU A 72 -46.21 -26.95 25.74
C LEU A 72 -46.99 -28.28 25.67
N ALA A 73 -46.22 -29.37 25.55
CA ALA A 73 -46.35 -30.74 26.11
C ALA A 73 -46.86 -31.90 25.19
N PRO A 74 -46.76 -33.19 25.60
CA PRO A 74 -45.53 -34.00 25.71
C PRO A 74 -45.69 -35.42 25.10
N ILE A 75 -44.64 -36.10 24.60
CA ILE A 75 -44.68 -37.57 24.41
C ILE A 75 -43.38 -38.23 24.87
N VAL A 76 -43.60 -39.20 25.76
CA VAL A 76 -42.65 -40.01 26.52
C VAL A 76 -42.67 -41.44 25.94
N HIS A 77 -41.50 -42.10 25.99
CA HIS A 77 -41.20 -43.54 25.81
C HIS A 77 -41.10 -44.11 24.38
N ARG A 78 -39.88 -44.57 24.03
CA ARG A 78 -39.50 -46.00 24.13
C ARG A 78 -38.03 -46.20 23.71
N LEU A 79 -37.20 -46.68 24.63
CA LEU A 79 -35.94 -47.40 24.34
C LEU A 79 -36.29 -48.81 23.81
N PRO A 80 -35.56 -49.34 22.82
CA PRO A 80 -34.56 -50.37 23.14
C PRO A 80 -33.28 -50.26 22.27
N GLU A 81 -32.11 -50.37 22.90
CA GLU A 81 -31.18 -51.51 22.84
C GLU A 81 -30.17 -51.50 21.67
N ILE A 82 -28.91 -51.27 22.06
CA ILE A 82 -27.70 -52.00 21.68
C ILE A 82 -27.41 -52.15 20.17
N VAL A 83 -26.54 -51.29 19.64
CA VAL A 83 -25.46 -51.76 18.77
C VAL A 83 -24.14 -51.21 19.30
N THR A 84 -23.33 -52.14 19.78
CA THR A 84 -21.94 -51.98 20.16
C THR A 84 -21.07 -51.75 18.94
N GLU A 85 -20.50 -50.55 18.78
CA GLU A 85 -19.22 -50.38 18.10
C GLU A 85 -18.24 -49.63 19.01
N LYS A 86 -17.59 -50.45 19.84
CA LYS A 86 -16.15 -50.48 20.14
C LYS A 86 -15.32 -49.22 19.75
N LEU A 87 -15.14 -48.35 20.75
CA LEU A 87 -13.87 -47.76 21.24
C LEU A 87 -12.69 -47.63 20.26
N LYS A 88 -12.18 -46.41 20.06
CA LYS A 88 -10.97 -45.94 20.78
C LYS A 88 -10.68 -44.42 20.62
N GLU A 89 -10.80 -43.71 21.75
CA GLU A 89 -9.90 -42.65 22.30
C GLU A 89 -9.72 -41.33 21.51
N GLU A 90 -9.74 -40.12 22.07
CA GLU A 90 -9.81 -39.61 23.45
C GLU A 90 -10.19 -38.11 23.37
N VAL A 91 -11.09 -37.67 24.25
CA VAL A 91 -11.26 -36.24 24.57
C VAL A 91 -10.34 -35.95 25.76
N PRO A 92 -9.36 -35.04 25.68
CA PRO A 92 -8.80 -34.49 26.90
C PRO A 92 -9.65 -33.29 27.32
N LEU A 93 -10.65 -33.56 28.15
CA LEU A 93 -11.16 -32.59 29.12
C LEU A 93 -10.27 -32.72 30.38
N THR A 94 -9.09 -32.08 30.37
CA THR A 94 -8.32 -31.90 31.61
C THR A 94 -7.54 -30.58 31.58
N GLY A 95 -8.05 -29.61 32.33
CA GLY A 95 -7.30 -28.82 33.32
C GLY A 95 -6.06 -28.04 32.88
N ALA A 96 -6.24 -26.73 32.70
CA ALA A 96 -5.44 -25.68 33.34
C ALA A 96 -6.20 -24.36 33.21
N PRO A 97 -6.15 -23.44 34.21
CA PRO A 97 -6.79 -22.14 34.08
C PRO A 97 -6.28 -21.49 32.80
N ALA A 98 -7.17 -20.78 32.10
CA ALA A 98 -6.75 -19.78 31.14
C ALA A 98 -5.89 -18.77 31.90
N VAL A 99 -4.59 -19.07 31.99
CA VAL A 99 -3.58 -18.08 32.29
C VAL A 99 -3.74 -17.13 31.13
N ALA A 100 -4.52 -16.08 31.36
CA ALA A 100 -4.48 -14.86 30.58
C ALA A 100 -2.99 -14.52 30.56
N GLN A 101 -2.30 -14.98 29.52
CA GLN A 101 -0.94 -14.60 29.26
C GLN A 101 -1.03 -13.10 29.23
N VAL A 102 -0.50 -12.46 30.28
CA VAL A 102 -0.45 -11.01 30.37
C VAL A 102 0.48 -10.64 29.24
N ALA A 103 -0.10 -10.41 28.06
CA ALA A 103 0.64 -10.07 26.87
C ALA A 103 1.52 -8.90 27.28
N PRO A 104 2.83 -8.95 27.01
CA PRO A 104 3.73 -7.88 27.41
C PRO A 104 3.13 -6.57 26.94
N LEU A 105 2.99 -5.60 27.86
CA LEU A 105 2.40 -4.29 27.59
C LEU A 105 3.12 -3.69 26.37
N ARG A 106 2.46 -3.78 25.21
CA ARG A 106 3.02 -3.25 23.98
C ARG A 106 3.01 -1.73 24.11
N PRO A 107 4.14 -1.05 23.88
CA PRO A 107 4.17 0.40 23.90
C PRO A 107 3.12 0.97 22.94
N LEU A 108 2.42 2.02 23.39
CA LEU A 108 1.39 2.70 22.61
C LEU A 108 2.00 3.87 21.84
N SER A 109 1.63 4.00 20.57
CA SER A 109 2.00 5.14 19.73
C SER A 109 0.76 5.96 19.39
N GLU A 110 0.89 7.29 19.30
CA GLU A 110 -0.18 8.16 18.80
C GLU A 110 0.14 8.62 17.37
N VAL A 111 -0.84 8.53 16.48
CA VAL A 111 -0.72 8.87 15.05
C VAL A 111 -1.83 9.82 14.66
N VAL A 112 -1.46 10.96 14.06
CA VAL A 112 -2.42 11.87 13.43
C VAL A 112 -2.62 11.44 11.98
N VAL A 113 -3.86 11.09 11.63
CA VAL A 113 -4.26 10.67 10.29
C VAL A 113 -4.04 11.81 9.29
N LYS A 114 -3.36 11.52 8.20
CA LYS A 114 -3.11 12.45 7.09
C LYS A 114 -3.96 12.09 5.87
N LYS A 115 -4.04 13.02 4.92
CA LYS A 115 -4.73 12.77 3.64
C LYS A 115 -4.10 11.57 2.93
N GLY A 116 -4.93 10.56 2.63
CA GLY A 116 -4.50 9.33 1.94
C GLY A 116 -4.08 8.17 2.86
N ASP A 117 -4.12 8.37 4.18
CA ASP A 117 -3.96 7.28 5.16
C ASP A 117 -5.20 6.40 5.22
N ASN A 118 -5.00 5.12 5.53
CA ASN A 118 -6.06 4.17 5.84
C ASN A 118 -5.59 3.21 6.93
N LEU A 119 -6.52 2.50 7.56
CA LEU A 119 -6.20 1.60 8.67
C LEU A 119 -5.24 0.48 8.27
N GLU A 120 -5.31 -0.04 7.04
CA GLU A 120 -4.40 -1.10 6.59
C GLU A 120 -2.95 -0.62 6.49
N LYS A 121 -2.72 0.57 5.92
CA LYS A 121 -1.38 1.17 5.81
C LYS A 121 -0.79 1.43 7.19
N ILE A 122 -1.60 1.94 8.12
CA ILE A 122 -1.19 2.20 9.50
C ILE A 122 -0.91 0.87 10.23
N ALA A 123 -1.82 -0.11 10.14
CA ALA A 123 -1.65 -1.42 10.76
C ALA A 123 -0.35 -2.11 10.30
N ARG A 124 -0.08 -2.13 8.99
CA ARG A 124 1.17 -2.67 8.42
C ARG A 124 2.40 -1.91 8.91
N ALA A 125 2.33 -0.58 8.93
CA ALA A 125 3.44 0.25 9.39
C ALA A 125 3.79 -0.03 10.85
N TYR A 126 2.81 -0.38 11.71
CA TYR A 126 3.03 -0.60 13.15
C TYR A 126 3.01 -2.08 13.55
N GLN A 127 2.97 -3.01 12.59
CA GLN A 127 2.90 -4.45 12.81
C GLN A 127 1.75 -4.87 13.76
N THR A 128 0.59 -4.24 13.59
CA THR A 128 -0.65 -4.58 14.30
C THR A 128 -1.74 -4.97 13.30
N SER A 129 -2.92 -5.33 13.80
CA SER A 129 -4.10 -5.61 12.98
C SER A 129 -5.05 -4.41 12.96
N VAL A 130 -5.85 -4.33 11.89
CA VAL A 130 -6.93 -3.34 11.78
C VAL A 130 -7.91 -3.48 12.95
N ASP A 131 -8.24 -4.72 13.32
CA ASP A 131 -9.17 -5.03 14.42
C ASP A 131 -8.64 -4.54 15.77
N GLU A 132 -7.35 -4.68 16.03
CA GLU A 132 -6.72 -4.15 17.25
C GLU A 132 -6.82 -2.63 17.31
N ILE A 133 -6.53 -1.93 16.20
CA ILE A 133 -6.65 -0.47 16.12
C ILE A 133 -8.09 -0.02 16.33
N ILE A 134 -9.06 -0.68 15.69
CA ILE A 134 -10.49 -0.37 15.81
C ILE A 134 -10.95 -0.53 17.25
N LYS A 135 -10.64 -1.68 17.87
CA LYS A 135 -11.03 -1.97 19.26
C LYS A 135 -10.40 -0.97 20.24
N LEU A 136 -9.12 -0.66 20.05
CA LEU A 136 -8.39 0.25 20.94
C LEU A 136 -8.89 1.69 20.87
N ASN A 137 -9.31 2.15 19.69
CA ASN A 137 -9.81 3.50 19.46
C ASN A 137 -11.34 3.61 19.48
N ARG A 138 -12.04 2.49 19.69
CA ARG A 138 -13.52 2.39 19.63
C ARG A 138 -14.07 2.99 18.32
N LEU A 139 -13.43 2.68 17.20
CA LEU A 139 -13.84 3.21 15.91
C LEU A 139 -15.16 2.55 15.49
N PRO A 140 -16.16 3.33 15.04
CA PRO A 140 -17.43 2.78 14.56
C PRO A 140 -17.31 2.15 13.17
N SER A 141 -16.25 2.49 12.42
CA SER A 141 -15.99 1.96 11.07
C SER A 141 -14.50 2.05 10.72
N SER A 142 -14.13 1.54 9.55
CA SER A 142 -12.77 1.64 9.01
C SER A 142 -12.43 2.99 8.36
N PHE A 143 -13.39 3.91 8.29
CA PHE A 143 -13.18 5.25 7.72
C PHE A 143 -12.46 6.17 8.71
N LEU A 144 -11.38 6.80 8.23
CA LEU A 144 -10.57 7.72 9.01
C LEU A 144 -10.77 9.16 8.54
N LYS A 145 -10.85 10.09 9.49
CA LYS A 145 -10.88 11.54 9.21
C LYS A 145 -9.48 12.11 9.26
N VAL A 146 -9.13 12.99 8.33
CA VAL A 146 -7.85 13.71 8.38
C VAL A 146 -7.79 14.55 9.68
N GLY A 147 -6.66 14.51 10.37
CA GLY A 147 -6.46 15.15 11.68
C GLY A 147 -6.91 14.29 12.87
N GLN A 148 -7.54 13.13 12.63
CA GLN A 148 -7.93 12.21 13.70
C GLN A 148 -6.70 11.62 14.39
N VAL A 149 -6.69 11.59 15.73
CA VAL A 149 -5.64 10.95 16.51
C VAL A 149 -6.00 9.50 16.77
N LEU A 150 -5.09 8.58 16.45
CA LEU A 150 -5.23 7.14 16.68
C LEU A 150 -4.17 6.64 17.64
N LYS A 151 -4.61 5.86 18.62
CA LYS A 151 -3.80 5.05 19.52
C LYS A 151 -3.47 3.72 18.85
N ILE A 152 -2.20 3.45 18.60
CA ILE A 152 -1.76 2.25 17.87
C ILE A 152 -0.95 1.37 18.82
N PRO A 153 -1.34 0.09 19.01
CA PRO A 153 -0.54 -0.84 19.80
C PRO A 153 0.70 -1.24 18.99
N GLY A 154 1.89 -1.13 19.58
CA GLY A 154 3.15 -1.31 18.87
C GLY A 154 4.00 -0.05 18.95
N GLY A 155 5.23 -0.22 19.44
CA GLY A 155 6.16 0.88 19.69
C GLY A 155 6.88 1.26 18.42
N ARG A 156 6.54 2.44 17.92
CA ARG A 156 7.08 3.09 16.71
C ARG A 156 6.65 2.39 15.42
N PRO A 157 6.42 3.18 14.35
CA PRO A 157 6.26 2.60 13.04
C PRO A 157 7.53 1.82 12.74
N PHE A 158 7.36 0.63 12.20
CA PHE A 158 8.38 -0.07 11.46
C PHE A 158 8.78 0.85 10.31
N ALA A 159 9.77 1.70 10.57
CA ALA A 159 10.57 2.26 9.50
C ALA A 159 11.01 1.05 8.68
N LYS A 160 10.80 1.08 7.36
CA LYS A 160 11.51 0.16 6.46
C LYS A 160 12.93 0.06 7.02
N PRO A 161 13.43 -1.15 7.35
CA PRO A 161 14.79 -1.27 7.81
C PRO A 161 15.63 -0.48 6.81
N LEU A 162 16.32 0.56 7.27
CA LEU A 162 17.50 1.00 6.54
C LEU A 162 18.42 -0.19 6.68
N VAL A 163 18.34 -1.10 5.71
CA VAL A 163 19.14 -2.30 5.68
C VAL A 163 20.57 -1.80 5.59
N LYS A 164 21.26 -1.67 6.73
CA LYS A 164 22.66 -2.05 6.74
C LYS A 164 22.63 -3.54 6.47
N ALA A 165 22.87 -3.88 5.21
CA ALA A 165 23.00 -5.26 4.76
C ALA A 165 24.20 -5.86 5.47
N THR A 166 23.94 -6.63 6.52
CA THR A 166 24.91 -7.57 7.07
C THR A 166 24.18 -8.88 7.31
N ASP A 167 24.68 -9.92 6.64
CA ASP A 167 24.53 -11.35 6.94
C ASP A 167 23.46 -12.20 6.25
N ALA A 168 22.78 -11.70 5.21
CA ALA A 168 22.37 -12.58 4.12
C ALA A 168 23.43 -12.46 3.03
N GLY A 169 24.10 -13.56 2.67
CA GLY A 169 25.06 -13.57 1.56
C GLY A 169 24.44 -13.03 0.26
N PRO A 170 25.27 -12.72 -0.76
CA PRO A 170 24.78 -12.11 -1.98
C PRO A 170 23.69 -12.97 -2.64
N GLU A 171 22.49 -12.39 -2.79
CA GLU A 171 21.37 -13.03 -3.49
C GLU A 171 21.49 -12.71 -4.98
N TYR A 172 21.40 -13.72 -5.84
CA TYR A 172 21.53 -13.57 -7.29
C TYR A 172 20.23 -13.92 -8.00
N TYR A 173 19.96 -13.22 -9.11
CA TYR A 173 18.85 -13.47 -10.02
C TYR A 173 19.36 -13.72 -11.43
N THR A 174 18.84 -14.76 -12.09
CA THR A 174 19.14 -15.07 -13.50
C THR A 174 18.08 -14.46 -14.40
N ILE A 175 18.50 -13.61 -15.33
CA ILE A 175 17.60 -12.93 -16.28
C ILE A 175 16.89 -13.97 -17.14
N LYS A 176 15.55 -13.92 -17.22
CA LYS A 176 14.76 -14.78 -18.10
C LYS A 176 14.56 -14.13 -19.48
N VAL A 177 14.14 -14.94 -20.45
CA VAL A 177 13.85 -14.47 -21.82
C VAL A 177 12.79 -13.36 -21.77
N GLY A 178 13.12 -12.20 -22.34
CA GLY A 178 12.23 -11.04 -22.40
C GLY A 178 12.19 -10.17 -21.14
N GLU A 179 12.94 -10.51 -20.08
CA GLU A 179 13.05 -9.62 -18.91
C GLU A 179 14.04 -8.49 -19.16
N ASN A 180 13.72 -7.32 -18.59
CA ASN A 180 14.61 -6.17 -18.59
C ASN A 180 15.08 -5.84 -17.16
N PRO A 181 16.26 -5.21 -16.98
CA PRO A 181 16.79 -4.88 -15.66
C PRO A 181 15.87 -4.01 -14.82
N TRP A 182 15.06 -3.15 -15.45
CA TRP A 182 14.10 -2.29 -14.76
C TRP A 182 12.98 -3.08 -14.07
N ALA A 183 12.41 -4.08 -14.75
CA ALA A 183 11.37 -4.96 -14.22
C ALA A 183 11.91 -5.83 -13.08
N ILE A 184 13.16 -6.30 -13.21
CA ILE A 184 13.85 -7.06 -12.16
C ILE A 184 14.00 -6.19 -10.91
N ALA A 185 14.50 -4.96 -11.07
CA ALA A 185 14.65 -4.03 -9.95
C ALA A 185 13.32 -3.78 -9.22
N MET A 186 12.25 -3.49 -9.97
CA MET A 186 10.93 -3.25 -9.39
C MET A 186 10.38 -4.45 -8.62
N ARG A 187 10.53 -5.68 -9.16
CA ARG A 187 10.07 -6.90 -8.51
C ARG A 187 10.81 -7.18 -7.20
N HIS A 188 12.08 -6.79 -7.14
CA HIS A 188 12.91 -6.90 -5.94
C HIS A 188 12.86 -5.65 -5.06
N HIS A 189 11.92 -4.73 -5.33
CA HIS A 189 11.70 -3.51 -4.57
C HIS A 189 12.92 -2.57 -4.48
N MET A 190 13.79 -2.59 -5.51
CA MET A 190 14.96 -1.73 -5.62
C MET A 190 14.85 -0.78 -6.82
N LYS A 191 15.60 0.32 -6.80
CA LYS A 191 15.67 1.22 -7.96
C LYS A 191 16.55 0.61 -9.05
N LEU A 192 16.29 0.93 -10.33
CA LEU A 192 17.16 0.49 -11.42
C LEU A 192 18.61 0.91 -11.19
N ASP A 193 18.85 2.18 -10.85
CA ASP A 193 20.19 2.71 -10.55
C ASP A 193 20.88 1.95 -9.40
N GLU A 194 20.12 1.53 -8.39
CA GLU A 194 20.63 0.74 -7.26
C GLU A 194 21.04 -0.68 -7.71
N LEU A 195 20.21 -1.33 -8.54
CA LEU A 195 20.53 -2.63 -9.14
C LEU A 195 21.78 -2.54 -10.03
N LEU A 196 21.91 -1.49 -10.84
CA LEU A 196 23.06 -1.32 -11.71
C LEU A 196 24.35 -1.08 -10.92
N LYS A 197 24.31 -0.19 -9.91
CA LYS A 197 25.44 0.08 -9.02
C LYS A 197 25.90 -1.17 -8.27
N LEU A 198 24.95 -1.96 -7.75
CA LEU A 198 25.24 -3.23 -7.06
C LEU A 198 25.99 -4.24 -7.94
N ASN A 199 25.80 -4.16 -9.26
CA ASN A 199 26.41 -5.04 -10.26
C ASN A 199 27.57 -4.38 -11.04
N GLY A 200 27.98 -3.16 -10.69
CA GLY A 200 29.02 -2.42 -11.42
C GLY A 200 28.65 -2.13 -12.88
N LEU A 201 27.36 -2.02 -13.18
CA LEU A 201 26.82 -1.76 -14.51
C LEU A 201 26.48 -0.29 -14.69
N ASN A 202 26.56 0.18 -15.93
CA ASN A 202 25.98 1.45 -16.38
C ASN A 202 24.79 1.16 -17.30
N GLU A 203 24.02 2.19 -17.67
CA GLU A 203 22.83 2.04 -18.53
C GLU A 203 23.14 1.37 -19.88
N GLU A 204 24.31 1.66 -20.45
CA GLU A 204 24.73 1.07 -21.72
C GLU A 204 24.97 -0.44 -21.59
N LYS A 205 25.68 -0.88 -20.55
CA LYS A 205 25.91 -2.30 -20.27
C LYS A 205 24.61 -3.00 -19.87
N ALA A 206 23.73 -2.31 -19.15
CA ALA A 206 22.43 -2.84 -18.75
C ALA A 206 21.56 -3.21 -19.97
N ARG A 207 21.63 -2.43 -21.06
CA ARG A 207 20.93 -2.72 -22.32
C ARG A 207 21.49 -3.93 -23.08
N LYS A 208 22.73 -4.32 -22.79
CA LYS A 208 23.41 -5.46 -23.43
C LYS A 208 23.21 -6.77 -22.66
N LEU A 209 22.54 -6.72 -21.50
CA LEU A 209 22.25 -7.90 -20.69
C LEU A 209 21.33 -8.86 -21.45
N LYS A 210 21.61 -10.15 -21.32
CA LYS A 210 20.94 -11.24 -22.01
C LYS A 210 20.27 -12.19 -21.03
N PRO A 211 19.26 -12.95 -21.49
CA PRO A 211 18.76 -14.08 -20.73
C PRO A 211 19.90 -15.03 -20.34
N GLY A 212 19.92 -15.45 -19.08
CA GLY A 212 20.99 -16.26 -18.50
C GLY A 212 22.03 -15.46 -17.70
N ASP A 213 22.11 -14.13 -17.88
CA ASP A 213 23.01 -13.30 -17.08
C ASP A 213 22.56 -13.29 -15.61
N ARG A 214 23.53 -13.25 -14.69
CA ARG A 214 23.29 -13.22 -13.24
C ARG A 214 23.49 -11.82 -12.71
N LEU A 215 22.47 -11.30 -12.03
CA LEU A 215 22.50 -10.03 -11.32
C LEU A 215 22.40 -10.27 -9.82
N ARG A 216 23.29 -9.64 -9.07
CA ARG A 216 23.17 -9.50 -7.63
C ARG A 216 21.99 -8.58 -7.30
N ILE A 217 21.13 -9.00 -6.40
CA ILE A 217 19.92 -8.29 -5.99
C ILE A 217 19.90 -7.93 -4.49
N LYS A 218 20.81 -8.51 -3.67
CA LYS A 218 21.10 -8.15 -2.27
C LYS A 218 22.57 -8.40 -1.94
#